data_AF-K6ZWY1-F1
#
_entry.id   AF-K6ZWY1-F1
#
_cell.length_a   1.000
_cell.length_b   1.000
_cell.length_c   1.000
_cell.angle_alpha   90.00
_cell.angle_beta   90.00
_cell.angle_gamma   90.00
#
_symmetry.space_group_name_H-M   'P 1'
#
loop_
_entity.id
_entity.type
_entity.pdbx_description
1 polymer ?
#
loop_
_entity_poly.entity_id
_entity_poly.type
_entity_poly.pdbx_seq_one_letter_code
_entity_poly.pdbx_strand_id
1 'polypeptide(L)'
;MIRTWVRGIVGFTALCCIYFISLFCVHYFLIPFPPALIGIFILLIFLLPQRKVPTALTQSARPLLAHMGLFLLPALISVLLYGDLFLQHYMALIIAVLLSTIVSLGITLWLSQRILSGVQTAEQVTASITNERKDNGE
;
A
#
# COMPACT_ATOMS: atom_id res chain seq x y z
N MET A 1 12.88 10.56 -27.61
CA MET A 1 12.57 11.40 -26.42
C MET A 1 11.09 11.73 -26.27
N ILE A 2 10.38 12.20 -27.30
CA ILE A 2 8.93 12.54 -27.23
C ILE A 2 8.04 11.36 -26.80
N ARG A 3 8.31 10.14 -27.30
CA ARG A 3 7.42 8.98 -27.11
C ARG A 3 7.34 8.46 -25.67
N THR A 4 8.34 8.71 -24.84
CA THR A 4 8.35 8.31 -23.41
C THR A 4 7.66 9.35 -22.51
N TRP A 5 7.65 10.62 -22.93
CA TRP A 5 6.90 11.69 -22.28
C TRP A 5 5.39 11.53 -22.47
N VAL A 6 4.97 11.19 -23.69
CA VAL A 6 3.55 10.90 -23.99
C VAL A 6 3.04 9.73 -23.13
N ARG A 7 3.86 8.69 -22.92
CA ARG A 7 3.51 7.56 -22.05
C ARG A 7 3.36 7.96 -20.58
N GLY A 8 4.19 8.89 -20.09
CA GLY A 8 4.04 9.45 -18.74
C GLY A 8 2.76 10.27 -18.60
N ILE A 9 2.44 11.13 -19.56
CA ILE A 9 1.19 11.91 -19.53
C ILE A 9 -0.04 10.98 -19.54
N VAL A 10 -0.04 9.96 -20.40
CA VAL A 10 -1.14 8.97 -20.44
C VAL A 10 -1.30 8.25 -19.10
N GLY A 11 -0.19 7.89 -18.44
CA GLY A 11 -0.23 7.26 -17.11
C GLY A 11 -0.77 8.20 -16.05
N PHE A 12 -0.31 9.44 -16.01
CA PHE A 12 -0.79 10.47 -15.08
C PHE A 12 -2.27 10.77 -15.27
N THR A 13 -2.73 10.95 -16.52
CA THR A 13 -4.15 11.14 -16.83
C THR A 13 -4.99 9.95 -16.39
N ALA A 14 -4.52 8.72 -16.61
CA ALA A 14 -5.22 7.53 -16.15
C ALA A 14 -5.34 7.47 -14.61
N LEU A 15 -4.26 7.80 -13.89
CA LEU A 15 -4.25 7.90 -12.42
C LEU A 15 -5.24 8.98 -11.93
N CYS A 16 -5.25 10.16 -12.55
CA CYS A 16 -6.19 11.24 -12.22
C CYS A 16 -7.65 10.84 -12.50
N CYS A 17 -7.93 10.21 -13.64
CA CYS A 17 -9.27 9.70 -13.96
C CYS A 17 -9.72 8.70 -12.90
N ILE A 18 -8.89 7.71 -12.55
CA ILE A 18 -9.20 6.73 -11.51
C ILE A 18 -9.48 7.40 -10.16
N TYR A 19 -8.67 8.38 -9.77
CA TYR A 19 -8.90 9.13 -8.55
C TYR A 19 -10.23 9.89 -8.58
N PHE A 20 -10.59 10.51 -9.71
CA PHE A 20 -11.83 11.24 -9.87
C PHE A 20 -13.07 10.34 -9.82
N ILE A 21 -13.01 9.18 -10.49
CA ILE A 21 -14.05 8.14 -10.37
C ILE A 21 -14.17 7.67 -8.91
N SER A 22 -13.05 7.49 -8.23
CA SER A 22 -13.04 7.07 -6.82
C SER A 22 -13.66 8.12 -5.90
N LEU A 23 -13.36 9.40 -6.14
CA LEU A 23 -13.94 10.53 -5.42
C LEU A 23 -15.47 10.58 -5.60
N PHE A 24 -15.92 10.42 -6.84
CA PHE A 24 -17.35 10.37 -7.17
C PHE A 24 -18.01 9.18 -6.45
N CYS A 25 -17.40 7.99 -6.49
CA CYS A 25 -17.90 6.81 -5.82
C CYS A 25 -18.02 7.01 -4.29
N VAL A 26 -16.96 7.50 -3.63
CA VAL A 26 -16.97 7.80 -2.18
C VAL A 26 -18.09 8.79 -1.83
N HIS A 27 -18.26 9.84 -2.62
CA HIS A 27 -19.28 10.86 -2.37
C HIS A 27 -20.70 10.30 -2.49
N TYR A 28 -20.97 9.47 -3.49
CA TYR A 28 -22.29 8.86 -3.68
C TYR A 28 -22.61 7.79 -2.64
N PHE A 29 -21.62 7.01 -2.22
CA PHE A 29 -21.80 5.91 -1.26
C PHE A 29 -21.68 6.35 0.20
N LEU A 30 -21.35 7.62 0.48
CA LEU A 30 -21.09 8.17 1.83
C LEU A 30 -20.11 7.32 2.66
N ILE A 31 -19.15 6.68 2.01
CA ILE A 31 -18.18 5.81 2.68
C ILE A 31 -17.10 6.67 3.36
N PRO A 32 -16.77 6.45 4.66
CA PRO A 32 -15.78 7.23 5.39
C PRO A 32 -14.34 6.78 5.10
N PHE A 33 -13.96 6.62 3.82
CA PHE A 33 -12.60 6.21 3.44
C PHE A 33 -11.93 7.21 2.50
N PRO A 34 -10.59 7.35 2.57
CA PRO A 34 -9.82 8.11 1.60
C PRO A 34 -10.11 7.64 0.16
N PRO A 35 -10.40 8.54 -0.78
CA PRO A 35 -10.64 8.18 -2.19
C PRO A 35 -9.47 7.40 -2.82
N ALA A 36 -8.25 7.62 -2.33
CA ALA A 36 -7.07 6.89 -2.77
C ALA A 36 -7.15 5.38 -2.52
N LEU A 37 -7.80 4.93 -1.42
CA LEU A 37 -7.98 3.50 -1.14
C LEU A 37 -8.92 2.88 -2.19
N ILE A 38 -10.04 3.53 -2.49
CA ILE A 38 -10.96 3.07 -3.54
C ILE A 38 -10.24 3.03 -4.90
N GLY A 39 -9.39 4.02 -5.19
CA GLY A 39 -8.58 4.04 -6.41
C GLY A 39 -7.67 2.82 -6.55
N ILE A 40 -7.05 2.36 -5.45
CA ILE A 40 -6.24 1.13 -5.45
C ILE A 40 -7.11 -0.10 -5.72
N PHE A 41 -8.31 -0.19 -5.14
CA PHE A 41 -9.23 -1.29 -5.42
C PHE A 41 -9.70 -1.31 -6.88
N ILE A 42 -10.06 -0.14 -7.43
CA ILE A 42 -10.45 -0.02 -8.83
C ILE A 42 -9.29 -0.38 -9.76
N LEU A 43 -8.08 0.08 -9.43
CA LEU A 43 -6.88 -0.23 -10.20
C LEU A 43 -6.61 -1.73 -10.14
N LEU A 44 -6.73 -2.37 -8.97
CA LEU A 44 -6.58 -3.80 -8.80
C LEU A 44 -7.56 -4.59 -9.66
N ILE A 45 -8.86 -4.24 -9.62
CA ILE A 45 -9.91 -4.88 -10.43
C ILE A 45 -9.62 -4.71 -11.93
N PHE A 46 -9.16 -3.53 -12.34
CA PHE A 46 -8.80 -3.26 -13.73
C PHE A 46 -7.54 -4.01 -14.18
N LEU A 47 -6.59 -4.25 -13.27
CA LEU A 47 -5.30 -4.88 -13.58
C LEU A 47 -5.30 -6.41 -13.46
N LEU A 48 -6.24 -6.96 -12.69
CA LEU A 48 -6.46 -8.41 -12.52
C LEU A 48 -6.50 -9.17 -13.86
N PRO A 49 -7.23 -8.70 -14.91
CA PRO A 49 -7.23 -9.33 -16.23
C PRO A 49 -5.94 -9.11 -17.03
N GLN A 50 -5.27 -7.97 -16.86
CA GLN A 50 -4.09 -7.61 -17.67
C GLN A 50 -2.82 -8.31 -17.20
N ARG A 51 -2.74 -8.76 -15.93
CA ARG A 51 -1.59 -9.46 -15.31
C ARG A 51 -0.23 -8.74 -15.42
N LYS A 52 -0.19 -7.55 -16.02
CA LYS A 52 0.99 -6.72 -16.24
C LYS A 52 0.62 -5.28 -15.94
N VAL A 53 1.51 -4.58 -15.23
CA VAL A 53 1.36 -3.15 -14.97
C VAL A 53 1.85 -2.37 -16.19
N PRO A 54 1.03 -1.51 -16.83
CA PRO A 54 1.48 -0.61 -17.88
C PRO A 54 2.68 0.23 -17.44
N THR A 55 3.73 0.26 -18.25
CA THR A 55 4.93 1.09 -18.00
C THR A 55 4.63 2.59 -17.91
N ALA A 56 3.53 3.03 -18.52
CA ALA A 56 2.99 4.38 -18.39
C ALA A 56 2.59 4.74 -16.96
N LEU A 57 1.90 3.83 -16.27
CA LEU A 57 1.44 4.04 -14.88
C LEU A 57 2.62 4.06 -13.92
N THR A 58 3.57 3.12 -14.08
CA THR A 58 4.74 3.04 -13.19
C THR A 58 5.67 4.25 -13.33
N GLN A 59 5.87 4.75 -14.55
CA GLN A 59 6.68 5.94 -14.80
C GLN A 59 6.07 7.20 -14.16
N SER A 60 4.74 7.28 -14.13
CA SER A 60 4.00 8.43 -13.57
C SER A 60 3.85 8.36 -12.06
N ALA A 61 3.69 7.16 -11.50
CA ALA A 61 3.55 6.94 -10.06
C ALA A 61 4.89 7.05 -9.31
N ARG A 62 6.03 6.70 -9.95
CA ARG A 62 7.37 6.75 -9.35
C ARG A 62 7.70 8.05 -8.60
N PRO A 63 7.56 9.25 -9.20
CA PRO A 63 7.87 10.50 -8.48
C PRO A 63 6.91 10.74 -7.30
N LEU A 64 5.64 10.36 -7.43
CA LEU A 64 4.64 10.51 -6.37
C LEU A 64 4.91 9.58 -5.19
N LEU A 65 5.32 8.34 -5.48
CA LEU A 65 5.75 7.36 -4.48
C LEU A 65 7.06 7.77 -3.80
N ALA A 66 8.03 8.29 -4.57
CA ALA A 66 9.30 8.76 -4.03
C ALA A 66 9.11 9.90 -3.01
N HIS A 67 8.04 10.67 -3.15
CA HIS A 67 7.69 11.77 -2.24
C HIS A 67 6.46 11.48 -1.38
N MET A 68 6.07 10.21 -1.19
CA MET A 68 4.94 9.82 -0.33
C MET A 68 5.04 10.41 1.08
N GLY A 69 6.25 10.55 1.61
CA GLY A 69 6.49 11.22 2.90
C GLY A 69 5.96 12.65 2.96
N LEU A 70 6.04 13.42 1.85
CA LEU A 70 5.50 14.79 1.79
C LEU A 70 3.98 14.82 1.90
N PHE A 71 3.27 13.76 1.50
CA PHE A 71 1.81 13.66 1.67
C PHE A 71 1.42 13.24 3.09
N LEU A 72 2.30 12.54 3.80
CA LEU A 72 2.09 12.17 5.20
C LEU A 72 2.33 13.34 6.14
N LEU A 73 3.27 14.24 5.83
CA LEU A 73 3.52 15.43 6.64
C LEU A 73 2.23 16.22 6.94
N PRO A 74 1.45 16.68 5.95
CA PRO A 74 0.18 17.40 6.16
C PRO A 74 -0.79 16.70 7.11
N ALA A 75 -0.91 15.38 7.00
CA ALA A 75 -1.77 14.59 7.88
C ALA A 75 -1.22 14.55 9.33
N LEU A 76 0.09 14.45 9.49
CA LEU A 76 0.74 14.43 10.81
C LEU A 76 0.64 15.78 11.53
N ILE A 77 0.98 16.89 10.86
CA ILE A 77 0.86 18.24 11.45
C ILE A 77 -0.59 18.58 11.82
N SER A 78 -1.59 18.05 11.09
CA SER A 78 -2.99 18.23 11.46
C SER A 78 -3.32 17.64 12.83
N VAL A 79 -2.72 16.52 13.21
CA VAL A 79 -2.94 15.88 14.52
C VAL A 79 -2.23 16.65 15.62
N LEU A 80 -1.02 17.15 15.35
CA LEU A 80 -0.23 17.93 16.32
C LEU A 80 -0.92 19.24 16.73
N LEU A 81 -1.80 19.79 15.89
CA LEU A 81 -2.58 20.99 16.20
C LEU A 81 -3.57 20.79 17.37
N TYR A 82 -3.96 19.55 17.67
CA TYR A 82 -4.79 19.16 18.82
C TYR A 82 -3.94 18.78 20.04
N GLY A 83 -2.75 19.37 20.16
CA GLY A 83 -1.70 18.99 21.12
C GLY A 83 -2.15 18.90 22.58
N ASP A 84 -3.03 19.78 23.06
CA ASP A 84 -3.51 19.76 24.45
C ASP A 84 -4.28 18.47 24.80
N LEU A 85 -5.19 18.04 23.91
CA LEU A 85 -5.93 16.79 24.09
C LEU A 85 -5.00 15.57 24.01
N PHE A 86 -3.98 15.66 23.15
CA PHE A 86 -2.98 14.62 22.96
C PHE A 86 -2.10 14.45 24.20
N LEU A 87 -1.62 15.55 24.80
CA LEU A 87 -0.80 15.53 26.02
C LEU A 87 -1.55 14.98 27.24
N GLN A 88 -2.87 15.13 27.28
CA GLN A 88 -3.68 14.59 28.37
C GLN A 88 -3.90 13.07 28.25
N HIS A 89 -3.88 12.50 27.04
CA HIS A 89 -4.24 11.09 26.78
C HIS A 89 -3.19 10.29 25.98
N TYR A 90 -1.95 10.79 25.85
CA TYR A 90 -0.91 10.19 25.02
C TYR A 90 -0.63 8.72 25.37
N MET A 91 -0.68 8.36 26.66
CA MET A 91 -0.50 6.97 27.10
C MET A 91 -1.59 6.04 26.55
N ALA A 92 -2.86 6.45 26.61
CA ALA A 92 -3.96 5.68 26.06
C ALA A 92 -3.84 5.54 24.52
N LEU A 93 -3.41 6.59 23.84
CA LEU A 93 -3.19 6.58 22.39
C LEU A 93 -2.06 5.64 21.97
N ILE A 94 -0.91 5.71 22.65
CA ILE A 94 0.24 4.84 22.37
C ILE A 94 -0.15 3.39 22.56
N ILE A 95 -0.80 3.06 23.68
CA ILE A 95 -1.27 1.70 23.96
C ILE A 95 -2.28 1.26 22.89
N ALA A 96 -3.27 2.09 22.56
CA ALA A 96 -4.28 1.77 21.55
C ALA A 96 -3.65 1.47 20.18
N VAL A 97 -2.70 2.30 19.72
CA VAL A 97 -2.03 2.13 18.43
C VAL A 97 -1.14 0.89 18.42
N LEU A 98 -0.36 0.65 19.47
CA LEU A 98 0.47 -0.55 19.59
C LEU A 98 -0.40 -1.81 19.60
N LEU A 99 -1.43 -1.84 20.44
CA LEU A 99 -2.31 -2.99 20.57
C LEU A 99 -3.05 -3.24 19.25
N SER A 100 -3.60 -2.21 18.60
CA SER A 100 -4.30 -2.35 17.32
C SER A 100 -3.37 -2.84 16.21
N THR A 101 -2.12 -2.38 16.19
CA THR A 101 -1.14 -2.79 15.19
C THR A 101 -0.74 -4.24 15.39
N ILE A 102 -0.42 -4.65 16.62
CA ILE A 102 -0.06 -6.03 16.96
C ILE A 102 -1.23 -6.97 16.63
N VAL A 103 -2.45 -6.60 17.03
CA VAL A 103 -3.66 -7.39 16.75
C VAL A 103 -3.90 -7.49 15.24
N SER A 104 -3.82 -6.36 14.50
CA SER A 104 -3.99 -6.36 13.04
C SER A 104 -2.96 -7.25 12.36
N LEU A 105 -1.67 -7.12 12.69
CA LEU A 105 -0.61 -7.98 12.13
C LEU A 105 -0.81 -9.45 12.50
N GLY A 106 -1.18 -9.73 13.75
CA GLY A 106 -1.47 -11.09 14.21
C GLY A 106 -2.61 -11.74 13.43
N ILE A 107 -3.71 -11.00 13.21
CA ILE A 107 -4.84 -11.47 12.40
C ILE A 107 -4.40 -11.67 10.94
N THR A 108 -3.64 -10.73 10.36
CA THR A 108 -3.12 -10.87 8.99
C THR A 108 -2.20 -12.07 8.85
N LEU A 109 -1.30 -12.31 9.80
CA LEU A 109 -0.42 -13.48 9.85
C LEU A 109 -1.24 -14.77 9.95
N TRP A 110 -2.20 -14.82 10.88
CA TRP A 110 -3.05 -15.99 11.06
C TRP A 110 -3.88 -16.30 9.81
N LEU A 111 -4.50 -15.29 9.21
CA LEU A 111 -5.28 -15.43 7.99
C LEU A 111 -4.40 -15.87 6.81
N SER A 112 -3.20 -15.29 6.70
CA SER A 112 -2.21 -15.68 5.70
C SER A 112 -1.79 -17.14 5.89
N GLN A 113 -1.44 -17.56 7.10
CA GLN A 113 -1.09 -18.97 7.37
C GLN A 113 -2.24 -19.93 7.06
N ARG A 114 -3.49 -19.51 7.29
CA ARG A 114 -4.68 -20.33 7.01
C ARG A 114 -4.95 -20.48 5.52
N ILE A 115 -4.78 -19.43 4.72
CA ILE A 115 -5.01 -19.44 3.26
C ILE A 115 -3.79 -19.98 2.50
N LEU A 116 -2.58 -19.73 3.02
CA LEU A 116 -1.29 -20.02 2.40
C LEU A 116 -0.55 -21.19 3.06
N SER A 117 -1.25 -22.06 3.78
CA SER A 117 -0.72 -23.28 4.41
C SER A 117 -0.06 -24.26 3.44
N GLY A 118 -0.16 -24.03 2.12
CA GLY A 118 0.60 -24.74 1.08
C GLY A 118 1.89 -24.05 0.57
N VAL A 119 2.19 -22.81 0.97
CA VAL A 119 3.30 -22.01 0.37
C VAL A 119 4.52 -21.88 1.29
N GLN A 120 4.35 -21.99 2.61
CA GLN A 120 5.46 -21.89 3.59
C GLN A 120 6.53 -22.98 3.41
N THR A 121 6.15 -24.15 2.92
CA THR A 121 7.07 -25.24 2.58
C THR A 121 8.01 -24.86 1.44
N ALA A 122 7.59 -24.03 0.48
CA ALA A 122 8.41 -23.67 -0.68
C ALA A 122 9.52 -22.66 -0.36
N GLU A 123 9.25 -21.67 0.51
CA GLU A 123 10.25 -20.66 0.90
C GLU A 123 11.31 -21.24 1.86
N GLN A 124 10.89 -22.10 2.80
CA GLN A 124 11.80 -22.82 3.71
C GLN A 124 12.67 -23.85 2.96
N VAL A 125 12.12 -24.59 1.99
CA VAL A 125 12.86 -25.57 1.18
C VAL A 125 13.84 -24.88 0.20
N THR A 126 13.49 -23.72 -0.36
CA THR A 126 14.41 -22.97 -1.24
C THR A 126 15.57 -22.35 -0.45
N ALA A 127 15.30 -21.89 0.79
CA ALA A 127 16.31 -21.40 1.71
C ALA A 127 17.25 -22.51 2.20
N SER A 128 16.74 -23.72 2.45
CA SER A 128 17.57 -24.86 2.86
C SER A 128 18.44 -25.43 1.73
N ILE A 129 17.92 -25.52 0.49
CA ILE A 129 18.67 -26.00 -0.68
C ILE A 129 19.82 -25.04 -1.05
N THR A 130 19.62 -23.72 -0.89
CA THR A 130 20.67 -22.72 -1.13
C THR A 130 21.76 -22.80 -0.05
N ASN A 131 21.39 -23.16 1.18
CA ASN A 131 22.34 -23.31 2.29
C ASN A 131 23.17 -24.61 2.17
N GLU A 132 22.55 -25.74 1.81
CA GLU A 132 23.26 -27.01 1.54
C GLU A 132 24.23 -26.94 0.34
N ARG A 133 23.93 -26.10 -0.67
CA ARG A 133 24.84 -25.85 -1.80
C ARG A 133 26.08 -25.04 -1.40
N LYS A 134 26.02 -24.28 -0.31
CA LYS A 134 27.13 -23.45 0.18
C LYS A 134 28.08 -24.24 1.09
N ASP A 135 27.57 -25.25 1.79
CA ASP A 135 28.33 -26.12 2.70
C ASP A 135 29.13 -27.22 1.96
N ASN A 136 28.61 -27.77 0.85
CA ASN A 136 29.29 -28.81 0.05
C ASN A 136 30.29 -28.27 -0.99
N GLY A 137 30.70 -27.01 -0.88
CA GLY A 137 31.54 -26.31 -1.86
C GLY A 137 32.90 -25.81 -1.33
N GLU A 138 33.26 -26.15 -0.08
CA GLU A 138 34.57 -25.87 0.52
C GLU A 138 35.44 -27.13 0.62
#